data_AF-A0A0L6VVK8-F1
#
_entry.id   AF-A0A0L6VVK8-F1
#
_cell.length_a   1.000
_cell.length_b   1.000
_cell.length_c   1.000
_cell.angle_alpha   90.00
_cell.angle_beta   90.00
_cell.angle_gamma   90.00
#
_symmetry.space_group_name_H-M   'P 1'
#
loop_
_entity.id
_entity.type
_entity.pdbx_description
1 polymer ?
#
loop_
_entity_poly.entity_id
_entity_poly.type
_entity_poly.pdbx_seq_one_letter_code
_entity_poly.pdbx_strand_id
1 'polypeptide(L)' 'MLLLEDPGLMNKQALLQLLDRMKPPASDALSDEEFDALVLAFCAACPDPVRARWLLLDCLASLTDEELVDRALAAK' A
#
# COMPACT_ATOMS: atom_id res chain seq x y z
N MET A 1 8.05 -30.25 -5.14
CA MET A 1 8.51 -29.35 -4.08
C MET A 1 8.61 -27.97 -4.69
N LEU A 2 7.46 -27.29 -4.83
CA LEU A 2 7.42 -25.90 -5.29
C LEU A 2 7.53 -25.05 -4.04
N LEU A 3 8.67 -24.36 -3.93
CA LEU A 3 8.94 -23.39 -2.88
C LEU A 3 7.78 -22.40 -2.86
N LEU A 4 7.04 -22.37 -1.75
CA LEU A 4 6.23 -21.21 -1.40
C LEU A 4 7.20 -20.02 -1.39
N GLU A 5 7.16 -19.21 -2.43
CA GLU A 5 7.66 -17.84 -2.34
C GLU A 5 6.82 -17.17 -1.25
N ASP A 6 7.46 -16.76 -0.16
CA ASP A 6 6.82 -16.08 0.96
C ASP A 6 5.87 -14.99 0.44
N PRO A 7 4.54 -15.10 0.66
CA PRO A 7 3.59 -14.07 0.23
C PRO A 7 3.81 -12.71 0.93
N GLY A 8 4.71 -12.65 1.92
CA GLY A 8 5.04 -11.45 2.69
C GLY A 8 6.18 -10.60 2.14
N LEU A 9 6.72 -10.91 0.95
CA LEU A 9 7.85 -10.19 0.36
C LEU A 9 7.46 -9.43 -0.91
N MET A 10 6.30 -8.77 -0.91
CA MET A 10 6.12 -7.66 -1.85
C MET A 10 7.18 -6.59 -1.53
N ASN A 11 8.07 -6.36 -2.49
CA ASN A 11 9.22 -5.46 -2.36
C ASN A 11 8.72 -4.05 -2.00
N LYS A 12 9.34 -3.36 -1.03
CA LYS A 12 9.02 -1.95 -0.64
C LYS A 12 8.71 -1.06 -1.84
N GLN A 13 9.44 -1.26 -2.94
CA GLN A 13 9.27 -0.58 -4.21
C GLN A 13 7.89 -0.78 -4.87
N ALA A 14 7.29 -1.97 -4.79
CA ALA A 14 5.96 -2.24 -5.32
C ALA A 14 4.87 -1.53 -4.51
N LEU A 15 5.01 -1.47 -3.18
CA LEU A 15 4.11 -0.71 -2.32
C LEU A 15 4.21 0.80 -2.58
N LEU A 16 5.42 1.33 -2.80
CA LEU A 16 5.63 2.72 -3.20
C LEU A 16 4.98 3.03 -4.55
N GLN A 17 5.07 2.13 -5.53
CA GLN A 17 4.38 2.29 -6.81
C GLN A 17 2.85 2.31 -6.67
N LEU A 18 2.29 1.53 -5.73
CA LEU A 18 0.86 1.58 -5.44
C LEU A 18 0.44 2.93 -4.85
N LEU A 19 1.24 3.48 -3.93
CA LEU A 19 0.98 4.81 -3.35
C LEU A 19 1.07 5.93 -4.39
N ASP A 20 2.05 5.87 -5.29
CA ASP A 20 2.19 6.86 -6.37
C ASP A 20 0.97 6.86 -7.28
N ARG A 21 0.45 5.67 -7.61
CA ARG A 21 -0.78 5.51 -8.39
C ARG A 21 -2.03 6.05 -7.70
N MET A 22 -2.07 6.06 -6.36
CA MET A 22 -3.17 6.66 -5.58
C MET A 22 -3.14 8.19 -5.62
N LYS A 23 -2.05 8.80 -6.09
CA LYS A 23 -1.88 10.26 -6.21
C LYS A 23 -1.76 10.67 -7.69
N PRO A 24 -2.78 10.38 -8.52
CA PRO A 24 -2.69 10.72 -9.92
C PRO A 24 -2.59 12.23 -10.13
N PRO A 25 -2.05 12.68 -11.29
CA PRO A 25 -2.15 14.07 -11.69
C PRO A 25 -3.62 14.49 -11.81
N ALA A 26 -3.92 15.77 -11.61
CA ALA A 26 -5.29 16.31 -11.61
C ALA A 26 -6.09 16.05 -12.91
N SER A 27 -5.41 15.71 -14.01
CA SER A 27 -6.02 15.33 -15.29
C SER A 27 -6.49 13.88 -15.37
N ASP A 28 -6.12 13.04 -14.40
CA ASP A 28 -6.37 11.59 -14.39
C ASP A 28 -6.89 11.15 -13.01
N ALA A 29 -7.87 11.90 -12.47
CA ALA A 29 -8.45 11.60 -11.18
C ALA A 29 -9.04 10.17 -11.17
N LEU A 30 -8.62 9.36 -10.20
CA LEU A 30 -9.15 8.02 -10.00
C LEU A 30 -10.63 8.09 -9.65
N SER A 31 -11.40 7.15 -10.19
CA SER A 31 -12.73 6.85 -9.63
C SER A 31 -12.61 6.22 -8.24
N ASP A 32 -13.69 6.30 -7.47
CA ASP A 32 -13.75 5.70 -6.12
C ASP A 32 -13.45 4.18 -6.17
N GLU A 33 -13.94 3.47 -7.19
CA GLU A 33 -13.66 2.03 -7.39
C GLU A 33 -12.18 1.75 -7.67
N GLU A 34 -11.52 2.58 -8.48
CA GLU A 34 -10.09 2.40 -8.79
C GLU A 34 -9.22 2.73 -7.57
N PHE A 35 -9.60 3.76 -6.82
CA PHE A 35 -8.93 4.11 -5.57
C PHE A 35 -9.07 2.98 -4.54
N ASP A 36 -10.28 2.46 -4.34
CA ASP A 36 -10.54 1.34 -3.44
C ASP A 36 -9.77 0.07 -3.85
N ALA A 37 -9.69 -0.22 -5.16
CA ALA A 37 -8.90 -1.33 -5.67
C ALA A 37 -7.40 -1.18 -5.35
N LEU A 38 -6.84 0.02 -5.46
CA LEU A 38 -5.45 0.30 -5.10
C LEU A 38 -5.21 0.18 -3.60
N VAL A 39 -6.13 0.68 -2.77
CA VAL A 39 -6.06 0.54 -1.30
C VAL A 39 -6.09 -0.93 -0.89
N LEU A 40 -6.99 -1.73 -1.48
CA LEU A 40 -7.08 -3.16 -1.22
C LEU A 40 -5.80 -3.90 -1.65
N ALA A 41 -5.24 -3.56 -2.81
CA ALA A 41 -3.99 -4.14 -3.29
C ALA A 41 -2.81 -3.81 -2.35
N PHE A 42 -2.72 -2.57 -1.87
CA PHE A 42 -1.71 -2.16 -0.89
C PHE A 42 -1.86 -2.95 0.42
N CYS A 43 -3.08 -3.03 0.97
CA CYS A 43 -3.32 -3.71 2.23
C CYS A 43 -3.03 -5.22 2.13
N ALA A 44 -3.45 -5.86 1.04
CA ALA A 44 -3.23 -7.29 0.80
C ALA A 44 -1.74 -7.65 0.63
N ALA A 45 -0.91 -6.68 0.27
CA ALA A 45 0.52 -6.81 0.12
C ALA A 45 1.30 -6.56 1.43
N CYS A 46 0.63 -6.11 2.49
CA CYS A 46 1.24 -5.89 3.79
C CYS A 46 1.04 -7.11 4.72
N PRO A 47 1.93 -7.33 5.70
CA PRO A 47 1.78 -8.42 6.66
C PRO A 47 0.52 -8.28 7.54
N ASP A 48 0.12 -7.04 7.84
CA ASP A 48 -1.12 -6.72 8.54
C ASP A 48 -1.98 -5.79 7.66
N PRO A 49 -2.97 -6.33 6.92
CA PRO A 49 -3.82 -5.55 6.02
C PRO A 49 -4.71 -4.54 6.77
N VAL A 50 -5.10 -4.84 8.02
CA VAL A 50 -5.97 -3.95 8.82
C VAL A 50 -5.18 -2.72 9.26
N ARG A 51 -3.96 -2.93 9.73
CA ARG A 51 -3.06 -1.84 10.12
C ARG A 51 -2.59 -1.02 8.92
N ALA A 52 -2.30 -1.67 7.78
CA ALA A 52 -1.97 -0.98 6.55
C ALA A 52 -3.10 -0.03 6.11
N ARG A 53 -4.36 -0.48 6.20
CA ARG A 53 -5.53 0.38 5.92
C ARG A 53 -5.62 1.56 6.87
N TRP A 54 -5.38 1.35 8.16
CA TRP A 54 -5.35 2.43 9.15
C TRP A 54 -4.26 3.47 8.85
N LEU A 55 -3.04 3.03 8.49
CA LEU A 55 -1.96 3.93 8.11
C LEU A 55 -2.31 4.76 6.86
N LEU A 56 -2.97 4.14 5.87
CA LEU A 56 -3.43 4.82 4.66
C LEU A 56 -4.56 5.83 4.91
N LEU A 57 -5.50 5.55 5.81
CA LEU A 57 -6.65 6.45 6.03
C LEU A 57 -6.34 7.56 7.03
N ASP A 58 -5.50 7.28 8.03
CA ASP A 58 -5.30 8.16 9.19
C ASP A 58 -3.93 8.85 9.20
N CYS A 59 -2.94 8.34 8.45
CA CYS A 59 -1.57 8.87 8.48
C CYS A 59 -1.03 9.35 7.12
N LEU A 60 -1.79 9.22 6.02
CA LEU A 60 -1.35 9.59 4.66
C LEU A 60 -0.87 11.05 4.55
N ALA A 61 -1.47 11.95 5.31
CA ALA A 61 -1.12 13.38 5.29
C ALA A 61 0.06 13.73 6.21
N SER A 62 0.46 12.83 7.11
CA SER A 62 1.44 13.09 8.18
C SER A 62 2.77 12.36 7.99
N LEU A 63 2.79 11.37 7.11
CA LEU A 63 3.96 10.53 6.82
C LEU A 63 4.36 10.66 5.35
N THR A 64 5.66 10.55 5.10
CA THR A 64 6.13 10.33 3.73
C THR A 64 5.73 8.93 3.26
N ASP A 65 5.66 8.72 1.95
CA ASP A 65 5.29 7.42 1.37
C ASP A 65 6.26 6.32 1.82
N GLU A 66 7.54 6.64 1.97
CA GLU A 66 8.55 5.72 2.51
C GLU A 66 8.28 5.33 3.97
N GLU A 67 8.00 6.31 4.84
CA GLU A 67 7.70 6.03 6.25
C GLU A 67 6.42 5.24 6.42
N LEU A 68 5.43 5.47 5.55
CA LEU A 68 4.18 4.73 5.56
C LEU A 68 4.43 3.27 5.18
N VAL A 69 5.15 3.02 4.09
CA VAL A 69 5.49 1.65 3.65
C VAL A 69 6.35 0.94 4.69
N ASP A 70 7.36 1.61 5.24
CA ASP A 70 8.21 1.02 6.27
C ASP A 70 7.42 0.63 7.52
N ARG A 71 6.44 1.45 7.94
CA ARG A 71 5.54 1.12 9.06
C ARG A 71 4.54 0.02 8.72
N ALA A 72 4.06 -0.04 7.48
CA ALA A 72 3.14 -1.06 7.03
C ALA A 72 3.82 -2.44 6.94
N LEU A 73 5.09 -2.48 6.51
CA LEU A 73 5.91 -3.69 6.47
C LEU A 73 6.47 -4.11 7.83
N ALA A 74 6.66 -3.17 8.76
CA ALA A 74 7.15 -3.47 10.11
C ALA A 74 6.07 -4.07 11.04
N ALA A 75 4.79 -4.05 10.63
CA ALA A 75 3.72 -4.68 11.39
C ALA A 75 3.86 -6.21 11.36
N LYS A 76 3.91 -6.84 12.54
CA LYS A 76 3.83 -8.29 12.73
C LYS A 76 2.66 -8.62 13.63
#